data_AF-A0A367K5E4-F1
#
_entry.id   AF-A0A367K5E4-F1
#
_cell.length_a   1.000
_cell.length_b   1.000
_cell.length_c   1.000
_cell.angle_alpha   90.00
_cell.angle_beta   90.00
_cell.angle_gamma   90.00
#
_symmetry.space_group_name_H-M   'P 1'
#
loop_
_entity.id
_entity.type
_entity.pdbx_description
1 polymer ?
#
loop_
_entity_poly.entity_id
_entity_poly.type
_entity_poly.pdbx_seq_one_letter_code
_entity_poly.pdbx_strand_id
1 'polypeptide(L)'
;MAQVRSTLRQANSLHPKIVTTLHINDTKDCYFDVIYVLPPSVFVDPYQLQDLTPLIGTPTIFGEHDLELPLEKIKETRGSIVILRQSKIPTVLELPLHLRYQQPSIETTEQTITIPAPFAGWTCGQSQWPPLSDQFSLVPPAASTFTYLDHDPTASLTLSVPVGKIQDGWMVSWGTVSIVLVCTLWVAQSIMTSIQKRKRTEAKGKRRKSE
;
A
#
# COMPACT_ATOMS: atom_id res chain seq x y z
N MET A 1 1.51 -21.98 25.97
CA MET A 1 0.64 -21.99 24.76
C MET A 1 1.18 -20.95 23.82
N ALA A 2 1.29 -21.27 22.54
CA ALA A 2 1.73 -20.31 21.54
C ALA A 2 0.53 -19.50 21.06
N GLN A 3 0.62 -18.17 21.07
CA GLN A 3 -0.49 -17.28 20.71
C GLN A 3 -0.02 -16.20 19.73
N VAL A 4 -0.85 -15.94 18.73
CA VAL A 4 -0.68 -14.83 17.77
C VAL A 4 -1.77 -13.79 18.05
N ARG A 5 -1.39 -12.52 18.23
CA ARG A 5 -2.33 -11.41 18.38
C ARG A 5 -1.95 -10.27 17.46
N SER A 6 -2.94 -9.67 16.81
CA SER A 6 -2.70 -8.63 15.81
C SER A 6 -3.56 -7.43 16.06
N THR A 7 -2.98 -6.25 15.83
CA THR A 7 -3.67 -4.96 15.95
C THR A 7 -3.25 -4.05 14.80
N LEU A 8 -4.11 -3.10 14.45
CA LEU A 8 -3.82 -2.13 13.42
C LEU A 8 -3.38 -0.80 14.07
N ARG A 9 -2.19 -0.32 13.74
CA ARG A 9 -1.73 1.02 14.12
C ARG A 9 -2.06 2.01 13.01
N GLN A 10 -2.52 3.20 13.41
CA GLN A 10 -2.91 4.28 12.50
C GLN A 10 -4.02 3.85 11.53
N ALA A 11 -5.11 3.29 12.06
CA ALA A 11 -6.21 2.71 11.29
C ALA A 11 -6.97 3.69 10.37
N ASN A 12 -6.69 4.99 10.46
CA ASN A 12 -7.27 6.04 9.62
C ASN A 12 -6.21 6.69 8.68
N SER A 13 -5.00 6.12 8.61
CA SER A 13 -3.90 6.60 7.75
C SER A 13 -3.90 5.85 6.42
N LEU A 14 -3.37 6.49 5.36
CA LEU A 14 -3.06 5.83 4.09
C LEU A 14 -1.91 4.81 4.18
N HIS A 15 -1.17 4.85 5.29
CA HIS A 15 0.00 4.02 5.57
C HIS A 15 -0.13 3.33 6.94
N PRO A 16 -1.16 2.47 7.15
CA PRO A 16 -1.34 1.79 8.42
C PRO A 16 -0.26 0.70 8.60
N LYS A 17 -0.13 0.19 9.82
CA LYS A 17 0.76 -0.95 10.11
C LYS A 17 0.00 -2.04 10.84
N ILE A 18 0.17 -3.29 10.43
CA ILE A 18 -0.28 -4.43 11.24
C ILE A 18 0.82 -4.77 12.23
N VAL A 19 0.52 -4.66 13.51
CA VAL A 19 1.41 -5.07 14.60
C VAL A 19 0.97 -6.44 15.08
N THR A 20 1.81 -7.44 14.81
CA THR A 20 1.61 -8.83 15.21
C THR A 20 2.52 -9.16 16.38
N THR A 21 1.92 -9.49 17.52
CA THR A 21 2.61 -9.93 18.73
C THR A 21 2.61 -11.45 18.78
N LEU A 22 3.79 -12.03 18.92
CA LEU A 22 4.02 -13.47 18.93
C LEU A 22 4.44 -13.87 20.35
N HIS A 23 3.75 -14.83 20.94
CA HIS A 23 4.16 -15.48 22.18
C HIS A 23 4.39 -16.95 21.88
N ILE A 24 5.65 -17.38 21.85
CA ILE A 24 6.04 -18.73 21.44
C ILE A 24 6.96 -19.30 22.51
N ASN A 25 6.58 -20.44 23.07
CA ASN A 25 7.32 -21.11 24.15
C ASN A 25 8.14 -22.31 23.66
N ASP A 26 7.90 -22.76 22.42
CA ASP A 26 8.50 -23.97 21.86
C ASP A 26 9.16 -23.64 20.52
N THR A 27 10.38 -24.12 20.32
CA THR A 27 11.17 -23.91 19.11
C THR A 27 11.32 -25.24 18.39
N LYS A 28 10.93 -25.29 17.11
CA LYS A 28 11.08 -26.49 16.27
C LYS A 28 12.21 -26.29 15.28
N ASP A 29 12.80 -27.40 14.82
CA ASP A 29 13.76 -27.43 13.71
C ASP A 29 13.03 -27.30 12.35
N CYS A 30 12.31 -26.20 12.19
CA CYS A 30 11.51 -25.86 11.01
C CYS A 30 11.51 -24.35 10.81
N TYR A 31 11.07 -23.88 9.63
CA TYR A 31 10.91 -22.45 9.39
C TYR A 31 9.65 -21.94 10.10
N PHE A 32 9.77 -20.80 10.77
CA PHE A 32 8.63 -20.11 11.34
C PHE A 32 8.12 -19.04 10.36
N ASP A 33 6.91 -19.22 9.85
CA ASP A 33 6.33 -18.35 8.83
C ASP A 33 5.11 -17.61 9.42
N VAL A 34 5.04 -16.30 9.20
CA VAL A 34 3.87 -15.45 9.50
C VAL A 34 3.22 -15.06 8.18
N ILE A 35 1.91 -15.27 8.08
CA ILE A 35 1.19 -15.21 6.81
C ILE A 35 0.08 -14.17 6.92
N TYR A 36 0.12 -13.20 6.01
CA TYR A 36 -0.86 -12.13 5.89
C TYR A 36 -1.61 -12.31 4.58
N VAL A 37 -2.94 -12.35 4.67
CA VAL A 37 -3.81 -12.32 3.50
C VAL A 37 -4.44 -10.94 3.45
N LEU A 38 -4.10 -10.20 2.41
CA LEU A 38 -4.48 -8.80 2.27
C LEU A 38 -5.55 -8.68 1.19
N PRO A 39 -6.65 -7.95 1.45
CA PRO A 39 -7.65 -7.67 0.42
C PRO A 39 -7.06 -6.78 -0.68
N PRO A 40 -7.64 -6.75 -1.89
CA PRO A 40 -7.11 -5.98 -3.02
C PRO A 40 -6.99 -4.48 -2.74
N SER A 41 -7.77 -3.94 -1.80
CA SER A 41 -7.69 -2.53 -1.37
C SER A 41 -6.40 -2.18 -0.61
N VAL A 42 -5.63 -3.17 -0.17
CA VAL A 42 -4.41 -3.04 0.63
C VAL A 42 -3.27 -3.77 -0.08
N PHE A 43 -2.08 -3.18 -0.07
CA PHE A 43 -0.88 -3.83 -0.58
C PHE A 43 0.32 -3.50 0.31
N VAL A 44 1.42 -4.21 0.07
CA VAL A 44 2.71 -3.96 0.70
C VAL A 44 3.69 -3.51 -0.38
N ASP A 45 4.59 -2.60 -0.04
CA ASP A 45 5.67 -2.19 -0.94
C ASP A 45 6.83 -3.21 -0.85
N PRO A 46 7.14 -3.96 -1.92
CA PRO A 46 8.23 -4.93 -1.91
C PRO A 46 9.59 -4.33 -1.58
N TYR A 47 9.84 -3.07 -1.97
CA TYR A 47 11.12 -2.40 -1.71
C TYR A 47 11.25 -2.03 -0.23
N GLN A 48 10.17 -1.50 0.36
CA GLN A 48 10.13 -1.24 1.79
C GLN A 48 10.31 -2.53 2.61
N LEU A 49 9.71 -3.65 2.19
CA LEU A 49 9.90 -4.92 2.89
C LEU A 49 11.33 -5.46 2.76
N GLN A 50 12.00 -5.24 1.62
CA GLN A 50 13.41 -5.62 1.46
C GLN A 50 14.31 -4.90 2.47
N ASP A 51 14.11 -3.59 2.67
CA ASP A 51 14.86 -2.80 3.66
C ASP A 51 14.60 -3.27 5.10
N LEU A 52 13.42 -3.82 5.36
CA LEU A 52 13.01 -4.32 6.66
C LEU A 52 13.40 -5.78 6.90
N THR A 53 13.95 -6.50 5.92
CA THR A 53 14.31 -7.93 6.03
C THR A 53 15.07 -8.30 7.32
N PRO A 54 16.05 -7.50 7.81
CA PRO A 54 16.76 -7.81 9.05
C PRO A 54 15.86 -7.80 10.31
N LEU A 55 14.72 -7.11 10.25
CA LEU A 55 13.78 -6.94 11.37
C LEU A 55 12.58 -7.87 11.25
N ILE A 56 12.06 -8.07 10.03
CA ILE A 56 10.80 -8.78 9.79
C ILE A 56 10.97 -10.16 9.17
N GLY A 57 12.22 -10.61 8.93
CA GLY A 57 12.50 -11.86 8.23
C GLY A 57 12.42 -11.71 6.70
N THR A 58 12.59 -12.82 5.99
CA THR A 58 12.61 -12.83 4.52
C THR A 58 11.19 -12.75 3.98
N PRO A 59 10.80 -11.66 3.28
CA PRO A 59 9.46 -11.52 2.75
C PRO A 59 9.30 -12.26 1.41
N THR A 60 8.15 -12.90 1.22
CA THR A 60 7.70 -13.42 -0.08
C THR A 60 6.28 -12.92 -0.34
N ILE A 61 6.06 -12.31 -1.49
CA ILE A 61 4.79 -11.66 -1.83
C ILE A 61 4.19 -12.38 -3.04
N PHE A 62 2.91 -12.72 -2.95
CA PHE A 62 2.12 -13.29 -4.03
C PHE A 62 0.93 -12.38 -4.34
N GLY A 63 0.54 -12.29 -5.62
CA GLY A 63 -0.54 -11.40 -6.07
C GLY A 63 -0.06 -10.02 -6.53
N GLU A 64 -1.02 -9.13 -6.77
CA GLU A 64 -0.79 -7.80 -7.35
C GLU A 64 -0.25 -6.79 -6.32
N HIS A 65 0.88 -6.17 -6.62
CA HIS A 65 1.59 -5.26 -5.70
C HIS A 65 2.14 -4.00 -6.42
N ASP A 66 1.65 -3.69 -7.62
CA ASP A 66 1.94 -2.41 -8.28
C ASP A 66 1.48 -1.25 -7.39
N LEU A 67 2.39 -0.33 -7.06
CA LEU A 67 2.15 0.77 -6.11
C LEU A 67 1.17 1.82 -6.68
N GLU A 68 1.09 1.95 -8.00
CA GLU A 68 0.39 3.05 -8.68
C GLU A 68 -0.99 2.63 -9.24
N LEU A 69 -1.33 1.34 -9.17
CA LEU A 69 -2.56 0.82 -9.76
C LEU A 69 -3.78 1.11 -8.85
N PRO A 70 -4.80 1.85 -9.32
CA PRO A 70 -6.02 2.06 -8.54
C PRO A 70 -6.81 0.76 -8.41
N LEU A 71 -7.66 0.67 -7.37
CA LEU A 71 -8.43 -0.55 -7.06
C LEU A 71 -9.24 -1.08 -8.24
N GLU A 72 -9.85 -0.20 -9.02
CA GLU A 72 -10.69 -0.53 -10.18
C GLU A 72 -9.94 -1.26 -11.31
N LYS A 73 -8.61 -1.17 -11.35
CA LYS A 73 -7.78 -1.74 -12.42
C LYS A 73 -7.08 -3.04 -12.01
N ILE A 74 -7.27 -3.49 -10.77
CA ILE A 74 -6.66 -4.73 -10.28
C ILE A 74 -7.34 -5.92 -10.93
N LYS A 75 -6.53 -6.79 -11.55
CA LYS A 75 -7.02 -8.04 -12.14
C LYS A 75 -7.23 -9.13 -11.09
N GLU A 76 -6.39 -9.15 -10.06
CA GLU A 76 -6.44 -10.13 -8.98
C GLU A 76 -7.35 -9.66 -7.84
N THR A 77 -8.63 -10.03 -7.91
CA THR A 77 -9.62 -9.61 -6.91
C THR A 77 -9.49 -10.33 -5.57
N ARG A 78 -8.72 -11.44 -5.50
CA ARG A 78 -8.44 -12.13 -4.23
C ARG A 78 -7.44 -11.36 -3.35
N GLY A 79 -6.75 -10.36 -3.90
CA GLY A 79 -5.78 -9.53 -3.18
C GLY A 79 -4.35 -10.07 -3.25
N SER A 80 -3.64 -10.03 -2.12
CA SER A 80 -2.24 -10.47 -2.04
C SER A 80 -1.96 -11.30 -0.79
N ILE A 81 -0.92 -12.13 -0.85
CA ILE A 81 -0.45 -12.94 0.28
C ILE A 81 0.99 -12.56 0.55
N VAL A 82 1.28 -12.23 1.80
CA VAL A 82 2.63 -11.92 2.27
C VAL A 82 3.04 -12.98 3.28
N ILE A 83 4.14 -13.66 2.97
CA ILE A 83 4.74 -14.68 3.83
C ILE A 83 6.06 -14.11 4.37
N LEU A 84 6.16 -13.99 5.69
CA LEU A 84 7.35 -13.51 6.38
C LEU A 84 8.03 -14.68 7.07
N ARG A 85 9.13 -15.18 6.48
CA ARG A 85 9.92 -16.28 7.02
C ARG A 85 10.95 -15.78 8.03
N GLN A 86 10.84 -16.23 9.27
CA GLN A 86 11.70 -15.77 10.36
C GLN A 86 12.92 -16.68 10.53
N SER A 87 14.12 -16.11 10.44
CA SER A 87 15.36 -16.77 10.89
C SER A 87 15.50 -16.76 12.42
N LYS A 88 14.92 -15.74 13.07
CA LYS A 88 14.82 -15.60 14.53
C LYS A 88 13.43 -15.06 14.83
N ILE A 89 12.70 -15.72 15.72
CA ILE A 89 11.32 -15.37 16.04
C ILE A 89 11.31 -14.05 16.82
N PRO A 90 10.75 -12.96 16.26
CA PRO A 90 10.61 -11.71 16.99
C PRO A 90 9.40 -11.78 17.93
N THR A 91 9.42 -11.02 19.02
CA THR A 91 8.25 -10.87 19.91
C THR A 91 7.17 -10.01 19.24
N VAL A 92 7.57 -9.04 18.42
CA VAL A 92 6.69 -8.09 17.73
C VAL A 92 7.15 -7.94 16.29
N LEU A 93 6.20 -8.05 15.36
CA LEU A 93 6.38 -7.90 13.94
C LEU A 93 5.50 -6.76 13.44
N GLU A 94 6.07 -5.80 12.71
CA GLU A 94 5.32 -4.71 12.10
C GLU A 94 5.33 -4.88 10.58
N LEU A 95 4.17 -5.14 9.99
CA LEU A 95 3.99 -5.14 8.54
C LEU A 95 3.46 -3.77 8.12
N PRO A 96 4.26 -2.94 7.40
CA PRO A 96 3.75 -1.71 6.84
C PRO A 96 2.80 -2.03 5.68
N LEU A 97 1.68 -1.31 5.65
CA LEU A 97 0.67 -1.44 4.61
C LEU A 97 0.51 -0.11 3.87
N HIS A 98 0.10 -0.23 2.62
CA HIS A 98 -0.31 0.88 1.79
C HIS A 98 -1.75 0.65 1.32
N LEU A 99 -2.52 1.73 1.27
CA LEU A 99 -3.89 1.69 0.79
C LEU A 99 -3.96 2.15 -0.66
N ARG A 100 -4.74 1.42 -1.45
CA ARG A 100 -5.05 1.86 -2.81
C ARG A 100 -6.12 2.93 -2.79
N TYR A 101 -6.14 3.74 -3.84
CA TYR A 101 -7.28 4.61 -4.10
C TYR A 101 -8.54 3.77 -4.26
N GLN A 102 -9.49 3.99 -3.36
CA GLN A 102 -10.80 3.34 -3.40
C GLN A 102 -11.66 4.02 -4.46
N GLN A 103 -12.67 3.28 -4.92
CA GLN A 103 -13.66 3.82 -5.85
C GLN A 103 -14.49 4.91 -5.15
N PRO A 104 -14.71 6.07 -5.79
CA PRO A 104 -15.62 7.08 -5.28
C PRO A 104 -17.02 6.51 -5.01
N SER A 105 -17.67 6.99 -3.95
CA SER A 105 -19.00 6.53 -3.54
C SER A 105 -20.06 7.61 -3.77
N ILE A 106 -21.30 7.18 -4.01
CA ILE A 106 -22.45 8.09 -4.10
C ILE A 106 -22.97 8.44 -2.70
N GLU A 107 -22.93 7.46 -1.79
CA GLU A 107 -23.66 7.50 -0.52
C GLU A 107 -22.74 7.77 0.68
N THR A 108 -21.49 7.32 0.61
CA THR A 108 -20.56 7.33 1.74
C THR A 108 -19.36 8.22 1.48
N THR A 109 -18.82 8.83 2.53
CA THR A 109 -17.53 9.53 2.51
C THR A 109 -16.38 8.66 2.99
N GLU A 110 -16.70 7.47 3.50
CA GLU A 110 -15.73 6.52 4.01
C GLU A 110 -16.11 5.11 3.55
N GLN A 111 -15.12 4.26 3.42
CA GLN A 111 -15.26 2.84 3.13
C GLN A 111 -14.49 2.03 4.18
N THR A 112 -15.18 1.07 4.78
CA THR A 112 -14.56 0.13 5.71
C THR A 112 -13.91 -1.02 4.94
N ILE A 113 -12.63 -1.25 5.20
CA ILE A 113 -11.86 -2.37 4.68
C ILE A 113 -11.63 -3.34 5.83
N THR A 114 -11.96 -4.61 5.60
CA THR A 114 -11.73 -5.70 6.55
C THR A 114 -10.54 -6.54 6.09
N ILE A 115 -9.54 -6.67 6.95
CA ILE A 115 -8.36 -7.48 6.74
C ILE A 115 -8.44 -8.66 7.72
N PRO A 116 -8.33 -9.93 7.27
CA PRO A 116 -8.30 -11.06 8.19
C PRO A 116 -7.08 -10.97 9.11
N ALA A 117 -7.20 -11.44 10.35
CA ALA A 117 -6.05 -11.53 11.23
C ALA A 117 -4.98 -12.46 10.62
N PRO A 118 -3.68 -12.11 10.70
CA PRO A 118 -2.64 -12.99 10.23
C PRO A 118 -2.56 -14.23 11.12
N PHE A 119 -2.13 -15.32 10.51
CA PHE A 119 -1.83 -16.56 11.21
C PHE A 119 -0.35 -16.88 11.07
N ALA A 120 0.16 -17.66 12.00
CA ALA A 120 1.56 -18.07 12.00
C ALA A 120 1.68 -19.55 12.29
N GLY A 121 2.80 -20.14 11.91
CA GLY A 121 3.00 -21.57 12.06
C GLY A 121 4.39 -22.02 11.65
N TRP A 122 4.58 -23.33 11.74
CA TRP A 122 5.84 -23.99 11.41
C TRP A 122 5.72 -24.68 10.06
N THR A 123 6.58 -24.30 9.12
CA THR A 123 6.74 -24.95 7.82
C THR A 123 7.91 -25.91 7.87
N CYS A 124 7.63 -27.21 7.79
CA CYS A 124 8.62 -28.26 7.83
C CYS A 124 8.74 -28.93 6.45
N GLY A 125 9.98 -29.23 6.03
CA GLY A 125 10.28 -29.85 4.73
C GLY A 125 11.21 -29.00 3.86
N GLN A 126 11.36 -29.38 2.60
CA GLN A 126 12.28 -28.72 1.65
C GLN A 126 11.64 -27.56 0.87
N SER A 127 10.39 -27.21 1.16
CA SER A 127 9.70 -26.14 0.44
C SER A 127 10.15 -24.75 0.87
N GLN A 128 10.21 -23.85 -0.10
CA GLN A 128 10.47 -22.43 0.12
C GLN A 128 9.27 -21.69 0.74
N TRP A 129 8.06 -22.25 0.70
CA TRP A 129 6.86 -21.64 1.28
C TRP A 129 5.88 -22.70 1.84
N PRO A 130 5.00 -22.33 2.78
CA PRO A 130 3.97 -23.21 3.33
C PRO A 130 2.95 -23.63 2.27
N PRO A 131 2.42 -24.87 2.34
CA PRO A 131 1.31 -25.33 1.51
C PRO A 131 0.02 -24.67 2.02
N LEU A 132 -0.24 -23.45 1.58
CA LEU A 132 -1.53 -22.84 1.87
C LEU A 132 -2.63 -23.61 1.13
N SER A 133 -3.74 -23.87 1.83
CA SER A 133 -4.94 -24.51 1.27
C SER A 133 -5.48 -23.75 0.05
N ASP A 134 -6.21 -24.43 -0.84
CA ASP A 134 -6.73 -23.91 -2.13
C ASP A 134 -7.51 -22.57 -2.03
N GLN A 135 -8.08 -22.25 -0.86
CA GLN A 135 -8.66 -20.94 -0.55
C GLN A 135 -7.66 -19.76 -0.71
N PHE A 136 -6.36 -20.04 -0.67
CA PHE A 136 -5.25 -19.10 -0.85
C PHE A 136 -4.46 -19.44 -2.12
N SER A 137 -5.18 -19.72 -3.21
CA SER A 137 -4.73 -20.17 -4.54
C SER A 137 -3.79 -19.23 -5.31
N LEU A 138 -3.14 -18.28 -4.62
CA LEU A 138 -2.01 -17.50 -5.12
C LEU A 138 -0.67 -18.17 -4.83
N VAL A 139 -0.61 -19.08 -3.84
CA VAL A 139 0.61 -19.79 -3.49
C VAL A 139 0.69 -21.11 -4.27
N PRO A 140 1.80 -21.38 -4.99
CA PRO A 140 1.98 -22.66 -5.69
C PRO A 140 1.97 -23.85 -4.72
N PRO A 141 1.52 -25.04 -5.15
CA PRO A 141 1.54 -26.23 -4.32
C PRO A 141 2.97 -26.56 -3.86
N ALA A 142 3.10 -26.94 -2.59
CA ALA A 142 4.39 -27.18 -1.94
C ALA A 142 4.40 -28.55 -1.25
N ALA A 143 5.49 -29.31 -1.42
CA ALA A 143 5.73 -30.56 -0.70
C ALA A 143 6.32 -30.25 0.70
N SER A 144 5.51 -29.66 1.57
CA SER A 144 5.85 -29.37 2.96
C SER A 144 4.64 -29.56 3.87
N THR A 145 4.84 -29.49 5.18
CA THR A 145 3.75 -29.50 6.16
C THR A 145 3.72 -28.17 6.91
N PHE A 146 2.53 -27.60 7.08
CA PHE A 146 2.34 -26.39 7.88
C PHE A 146 1.54 -26.70 9.13
N THR A 147 2.14 -26.43 10.29
CA THR A 147 1.49 -26.57 11.59
C THR A 147 1.08 -25.20 12.08
N TYR A 148 -0.23 -24.91 12.04
CA TYR A 148 -0.80 -23.65 12.53
C TYR A 148 -0.58 -23.49 14.04
N LEU A 149 -0.27 -22.27 14.46
CA LEU A 149 -0.47 -21.85 15.84
C LEU A 149 -1.95 -21.57 16.10
N ASP A 150 -2.32 -21.67 17.37
CA ASP A 150 -3.66 -21.30 17.82
C ASP A 150 -3.90 -19.82 17.52
N HIS A 151 -4.95 -19.56 16.76
CA HIS A 151 -5.37 -18.23 16.34
C HIS A 151 -6.90 -18.20 16.29
N ASP A 152 -7.46 -17.03 16.47
CA ASP A 152 -8.90 -16.81 16.28
C ASP A 152 -9.17 -16.60 14.79
N PRO A 153 -9.80 -17.55 14.08
CA PRO A 153 -10.07 -17.43 12.65
C PRO A 153 -11.16 -16.37 12.36
N THR A 154 -11.91 -15.94 13.36
CA THR A 154 -12.94 -14.90 13.23
C THR A 154 -12.40 -13.50 13.48
N ALA A 155 -11.17 -13.40 14.02
CA ALA A 155 -10.53 -12.12 14.25
C ALA A 155 -10.24 -11.42 12.91
N SER A 156 -10.68 -10.17 12.81
CA SER A 156 -10.42 -9.31 11.67
C SER A 156 -10.02 -7.92 12.15
N LEU A 157 -9.26 -7.24 11.31
CA LEU A 157 -8.78 -5.89 11.50
C LEU A 157 -9.59 -4.99 10.56
N THR A 158 -10.26 -3.99 11.12
CA THR A 158 -11.05 -3.04 10.33
C THR A 158 -10.32 -1.71 10.21
N LEU A 159 -10.40 -1.11 9.03
CA LEU A 159 -9.79 0.17 8.69
C LEU A 159 -10.85 1.03 7.97
N SER A 160 -10.93 2.31 8.31
CA SER A 160 -11.81 3.26 7.61
C SER A 160 -10.97 4.16 6.70
N VAL A 161 -11.32 4.21 5.42
CA VAL A 161 -10.62 5.03 4.42
C VAL A 161 -11.57 6.05 3.84
N PRO A 162 -11.17 7.33 3.76
CA PRO A 162 -11.99 8.33 3.09
C PRO A 162 -12.11 8.01 1.59
N VAL A 163 -13.31 8.17 1.06
CA VAL A 163 -13.63 8.04 -0.37
C VAL A 163 -14.26 9.32 -0.89
N GLY A 164 -13.95 9.66 -2.14
CA GLY A 164 -14.52 10.84 -2.78
C GLY A 164 -16.02 10.66 -3.04
N LYS A 165 -16.80 11.73 -2.93
CA LYS A 165 -18.19 11.74 -3.38
C LYS A 165 -18.24 11.92 -4.89
N ILE A 166 -18.97 11.06 -5.59
CA ILE A 166 -19.16 11.19 -7.05
C ILE A 166 -19.83 12.53 -7.41
N GLN A 167 -20.73 13.02 -6.54
CA GLN A 167 -21.46 14.26 -6.75
C GLN A 167 -20.57 15.51 -6.80
N ASP A 168 -19.39 15.47 -6.15
CA ASP A 168 -18.45 16.60 -6.14
C ASP A 168 -17.57 16.61 -7.41
N GLY A 169 -17.62 15.55 -8.22
CA GLY A 169 -16.75 15.38 -9.38
C GLY A 169 -16.85 16.51 -10.41
N TRP A 170 -18.05 17.03 -10.66
CA TRP A 170 -18.23 18.13 -11.61
C TRP A 170 -17.64 19.45 -11.06
N MET A 171 -17.81 19.71 -9.76
CA MET A 171 -17.26 20.89 -9.10
C MET A 171 -15.73 20.87 -9.12
N VAL A 172 -15.13 19.72 -8.80
CA VAL A 172 -13.67 19.52 -8.85
C VAL A 172 -13.16 19.68 -10.28
N SER A 173 -13.84 19.09 -11.27
CA SER A 173 -13.44 19.17 -12.68
C SER A 173 -13.46 20.61 -13.20
N TRP A 174 -14.59 21.31 -13.07
CA TRP A 174 -14.70 22.69 -13.53
C TRP A 174 -13.81 23.65 -12.76
N GLY A 175 -13.71 23.49 -11.43
CA GLY A 175 -12.80 24.29 -10.62
C GLY A 175 -11.34 24.14 -11.06
N THR A 176 -10.90 22.90 -11.32
CA THR A 176 -9.54 22.62 -11.81
C THR A 176 -9.29 23.26 -13.17
N VAL A 177 -10.23 23.10 -14.12
CA VAL A 177 -10.12 23.73 -15.46
C VAL A 177 -10.04 25.24 -15.34
N SER A 178 -10.90 25.87 -14.53
CA SER A 178 -10.89 27.32 -14.32
C SER A 178 -9.56 27.80 -13.74
N ILE A 179 -9.04 27.15 -12.71
CA ILE A 179 -7.76 27.52 -12.09
C ILE A 179 -6.61 27.36 -13.10
N VAL A 180 -6.55 26.25 -13.83
CA VAL A 180 -5.51 26.01 -14.84
C VAL A 180 -5.56 27.08 -15.94
N LEU A 181 -6.75 27.46 -16.40
CA LEU A 181 -6.91 28.53 -17.39
C LEU A 181 -6.43 29.89 -16.85
N VAL A 182 -6.81 30.24 -15.62
CA VAL A 182 -6.37 31.49 -14.97
C VAL A 182 -4.84 31.51 -14.83
N CYS A 183 -4.24 30.44 -14.35
CA CYS A 183 -2.78 30.31 -14.24
C CYS A 183 -2.09 30.42 -15.61
N THR A 184 -2.65 29.77 -16.64
CA THR A 184 -2.12 29.81 -18.01
C THR A 184 -2.18 31.23 -18.59
N LEU A 185 -3.30 31.93 -18.43
CA LEU A 185 -3.45 33.32 -18.87
C LEU A 185 -2.49 34.25 -18.14
N TRP A 186 -2.30 34.05 -16.83
CA TRP A 186 -1.36 34.82 -16.04
C TRP A 186 0.10 34.62 -16.49
N VAL A 187 0.50 33.38 -16.75
CA VAL A 187 1.83 33.07 -17.31
C VAL A 187 1.99 33.71 -18.70
N ALA A 188 0.99 33.59 -19.57
CA ALA A 188 1.02 34.19 -20.90
C ALA A 188 1.16 35.72 -20.85
N GLN A 189 0.40 36.39 -19.97
CA GLN A 189 0.50 37.84 -19.75
C GLN A 189 1.89 38.22 -19.24
N SER A 190 2.45 37.44 -18.31
CA SER A 190 3.79 37.66 -17.77
C SER A 190 4.87 37.55 -18.86
N ILE A 191 4.75 36.57 -19.76
CA ILE A 191 5.64 36.42 -20.91
C ILE A 191 5.48 37.60 -21.87
N MET A 192 4.25 37.98 -22.22
CA MET A 192 3.98 39.10 -23.14
C MET A 192 4.54 40.42 -22.61
N THR A 193 4.34 40.72 -21.33
CA THR A 193 4.88 41.93 -20.70
C THR A 193 6.41 41.91 -20.66
N SER A 194 7.03 40.75 -20.44
CA SER A 194 8.49 40.58 -20.52
C SER A 194 9.02 40.85 -21.94
N ILE A 195 8.39 40.29 -22.97
CA ILE A 195 8.74 40.54 -24.38
C ILE A 195 8.59 42.03 -24.73
N GLN A 196 7.50 42.67 -24.31
CA GLN A 196 7.30 44.10 -24.54
C GLN A 196 8.37 44.96 -23.86
N LYS A 197 8.75 44.64 -22.62
CA LYS A 197 9.85 45.33 -21.91
C LYS A 197 11.18 45.16 -22.65
N ARG A 198 11.51 43.94 -23.10
CA ARG A 198 12.73 43.68 -23.89
C ARG A 198 12.77 44.45 -25.20
N LYS A 199 11.65 44.48 -25.95
CA LYS A 199 11.56 45.28 -27.19
C LYS A 199 11.81 46.77 -26.93
N ARG A 200 11.29 47.31 -25.81
CA ARG A 200 11.53 48.70 -25.41
C ARG A 200 13.00 48.98 -25.05
N THR A 201 13.67 48.06 -24.36
CA THR A 201 15.10 48.22 -24.03
C THR A 201 16.00 48.13 -25.27
N GLU A 202 15.69 47.22 -26.21
CA GLU A 202 16.42 47.10 -27.48
C GLU A 202 16.26 48.36 -28.35
N ALA A 203 15.04 48.93 -28.41
CA ALA A 203 14.79 50.19 -29.11
C ALA A 203 15.60 51.37 -28.51
N LYS A 204 15.67 51.47 -27.17
CA LYS A 204 16.47 52.50 -26.49
C LYS A 204 17.98 52.32 -26.74
N GLY A 205 18.47 51.07 -26.77
CA GLY A 205 19.87 50.77 -27.06
C GLY A 205 20.30 51.16 -28.48
N LYS A 206 19.42 50.99 -29.48
CA LYS A 206 19.71 51.41 -30.86
C LYS A 206 19.84 52.94 -31.00
N ARG A 207 18.99 53.73 -30.32
CA ARG A 207 19.03 55.20 -30.38
C ARG A 207 20.34 55.79 -29.83
N ARG A 208 20.95 55.16 -28.81
CA ARG A 208 22.23 55.62 -28.23
C ARG A 208 23.46 55.34 -29.10
N LYS A 209 23.38 54.45 -30.10
CA LYS A 209 24.51 54.13 -31.00
C LYS A 209 24.57 55.04 -32.23
N SER A 210 23.54 55.85 -32.46
CA SER A 210 23.44 56.75 -33.61
C SER A 210 23.75 58.22 -33.27
N GLU A 211 24.05 58.51 -32.00
CA GLU A 211 24.59 59.79 -31.51
C GLU A 211 26.10 59.64 -31.30
#